data_AF-A0A7L5FZ56-F1
#
_entry.id   AF-A0A7L5FZ56-F1
#
_cell.length_a   1.000
_cell.length_b   1.000
_cell.length_c   1.000
_cell.angle_alpha   90.00
_cell.angle_beta   90.00
_cell.angle_gamma   90.00
#
_symmetry.space_group_name_H-M   'P 1'
#
loop_
_entity.id
_entity.type
_entity.pdbx_description
1 polymer ?
#
loop_
_entity_poly.entity_id
_entity_poly.type
_entity_poly.pdbx_seq_one_letter_code
_entity_poly.pdbx_strand_id
1 'polypeptide(L)'
;MKKIFLLLLTLIFCSCNSGYDYKISDLESQKLKFDKLPQIVKEFFLSPQEFEKDKGGYIDLACLDQKCYYKLEVVKTSVGSWVSYVKLIDEKTGLSYYIDQGIPQPYIIHSEKLYLINQFNVFTTVEDFSTLEITCYNLKS
;
A
#
# COMPACT_ATOMS: atom_id res chain seq x y z
N MET A 1 4.58 -47.98 -6.61
CA MET A 1 5.62 -46.93 -6.56
C MET A 1 5.45 -45.84 -7.63
N LYS A 2 5.31 -46.16 -8.94
CA LYS A 2 5.10 -45.15 -10.00
C LYS A 2 3.86 -44.24 -9.83
N LYS A 3 2.76 -44.76 -9.26
CA LYS A 3 1.51 -43.98 -9.04
C LYS A 3 1.64 -42.92 -7.94
N ILE A 4 2.46 -43.17 -6.92
CA ILE A 4 2.72 -42.21 -5.81
C ILE A 4 3.60 -41.07 -6.30
N PHE A 5 4.57 -41.36 -7.18
CA PHE A 5 5.44 -40.36 -7.79
C PHE A 5 4.66 -39.36 -8.68
N LEU A 6 3.67 -39.85 -9.43
CA LEU A 6 2.76 -39.01 -10.21
C LEU A 6 1.87 -38.11 -9.34
N LEU A 7 1.43 -38.60 -8.17
CA LEU A 7 0.61 -37.85 -7.23
C LEU A 7 1.39 -36.74 -6.52
N LEU A 8 2.67 -37.00 -6.20
CA LEU A 8 3.62 -36.01 -5.69
C LEU A 8 3.94 -34.92 -6.72
N LEU A 9 4.06 -35.28 -8.00
CA LEU A 9 4.25 -34.28 -9.07
C LEU A 9 3.03 -33.37 -9.25
N THR A 10 1.81 -33.90 -9.15
CA THR A 10 0.59 -33.08 -9.27
C THR A 10 0.38 -32.13 -8.09
N LEU A 11 0.86 -32.48 -6.89
CA LEU A 11 0.78 -31.61 -5.71
C LEU A 11 1.74 -30.40 -5.78
N ILE A 12 2.83 -30.50 -6.54
CA ILE A 12 3.81 -29.41 -6.69
C ILE A 12 3.26 -28.29 -7.59
N PHE A 13 2.38 -28.60 -8.55
CA PHE A 13 1.82 -27.60 -9.47
C PHE A 13 0.58 -26.87 -8.92
N CYS A 14 -0.07 -27.36 -7.85
CA CYS A 14 -1.23 -26.72 -7.24
C CYS A 14 -0.89 -25.61 -6.22
N SER A 15 0.40 -25.33 -5.98
CA SER A 15 0.84 -24.29 -5.03
C SER A 15 1.25 -22.97 -5.69
N CYS A 16 0.76 -22.67 -6.90
CA CYS A 16 0.86 -21.33 -7.48
C CYS A 16 -0.22 -20.40 -6.89
N ASN A 17 -0.13 -20.07 -5.60
CA ASN A 17 -0.66 -18.79 -5.10
C ASN A 17 0.32 -17.69 -5.52
N SER A 18 0.53 -17.55 -6.83
CA SER A 18 1.27 -16.43 -7.40
C SER A 18 0.28 -15.27 -7.55
N GLY A 19 0.03 -14.57 -6.44
CA GLY A 19 -0.43 -13.19 -6.54
C GLY A 19 0.52 -12.45 -7.48
N TYR A 20 0.00 -11.74 -8.46
CA TYR A 20 0.85 -10.92 -9.33
C TYR A 20 1.46 -9.81 -8.47
N ASP A 21 2.79 -9.74 -8.48
CA ASP A 21 3.54 -8.66 -7.84
C ASP A 21 3.70 -7.52 -8.86
N TYR A 22 2.91 -6.47 -8.72
CA TYR A 22 2.97 -5.27 -9.57
C TYR A 22 3.94 -4.25 -8.99
N LYS A 23 4.76 -3.60 -9.81
CA LYS A 23 5.44 -2.39 -9.37
C LYS A 23 4.42 -1.25 -9.32
N ILE A 24 4.31 -0.53 -8.21
CA ILE A 24 3.31 0.55 -8.08
C ILE A 24 3.52 1.63 -9.15
N SER A 25 4.78 1.92 -9.50
CA SER A 25 5.15 2.89 -10.53
C SER A 25 4.76 2.49 -11.95
N ASP A 26 4.38 1.23 -12.18
CA ASP A 26 3.87 0.76 -13.47
C ASP A 26 2.34 0.90 -13.59
N LEU A 27 1.64 1.27 -12.51
CA LEU A 27 0.19 1.49 -12.53
C LEU A 27 -0.16 2.86 -13.10
N GLU A 28 -1.38 2.97 -13.64
CA GLU A 28 -1.94 4.26 -14.02
C GLU A 28 -1.97 5.19 -12.80
N SER A 29 -1.42 6.39 -12.97
CA SER A 29 -1.29 7.35 -11.90
C SER A 29 -1.47 8.78 -12.36
N GLN A 30 -1.80 9.64 -11.40
CA GLN A 30 -1.91 11.07 -11.60
C GLN A 30 -1.39 11.82 -10.39
N LYS A 31 -0.77 12.98 -10.63
CA LYS A 31 -0.47 13.93 -9.56
C LYS A 31 -1.72 14.75 -9.24
N LEU A 32 -2.06 14.81 -7.96
CA LEU A 32 -3.19 15.56 -7.42
C LEU A 32 -2.66 16.63 -6.46
N LYS A 33 -3.34 17.78 -6.49
CA LYS A 33 -3.28 18.76 -5.42
C LYS A 33 -4.30 18.41 -4.34
N PHE A 34 -4.08 18.91 -3.13
CA PHE A 34 -4.94 18.63 -1.98
C PHE A 34 -6.42 18.95 -2.21
N ASP A 35 -6.74 20.05 -2.89
CA ASP A 35 -8.12 20.47 -3.19
C ASP A 35 -8.88 19.44 -4.04
N LYS A 36 -8.18 18.69 -4.89
CA LYS A 36 -8.72 17.66 -5.79
C LYS A 36 -8.88 16.29 -5.16
N LEU A 37 -8.42 16.11 -3.92
CA LEU A 37 -8.60 14.84 -3.21
C LEU A 37 -10.08 14.59 -2.90
N PRO A 38 -10.48 13.31 -2.76
CA PRO A 38 -11.76 12.97 -2.15
C PRO A 38 -11.90 13.58 -0.76
N GLN A 39 -13.14 13.89 -0.36
CA GLN A 39 -13.41 14.56 0.91
C GLN A 39 -12.87 13.77 2.11
N ILE A 40 -13.08 12.45 2.14
CA ILE A 40 -12.58 11.59 3.23
C ILE A 40 -11.04 11.56 3.32
N VAL A 41 -10.34 11.67 2.18
CA VAL A 41 -8.88 11.74 2.16
C VAL A 41 -8.41 13.09 2.70
N LYS A 42 -9.11 14.19 2.41
CA LYS A 42 -8.81 15.50 3.02
C LYS A 42 -9.02 15.49 4.53
N GLU A 43 -10.13 14.90 4.98
CA GLU A 43 -10.45 14.75 6.41
C GLU A 43 -9.38 13.96 7.16
N PHE A 44 -8.83 12.91 6.54
CA PHE A 44 -7.69 12.18 7.10
C PHE A 44 -6.48 13.08 7.39
N PHE A 45 -6.13 14.01 6.49
CA PHE A 45 -5.01 14.93 6.73
C PHE A 45 -5.32 15.97 7.82
N LEU A 46 -6.55 16.46 7.87
CA LEU A 46 -6.97 17.49 8.82
C LEU A 46 -7.15 16.94 10.25
N SER A 47 -7.60 15.69 10.37
CA SER A 47 -7.92 15.03 11.65
C SER A 47 -7.41 13.57 11.67
N PRO A 48 -6.10 13.32 11.54
CA PRO A 48 -5.56 11.95 11.43
C PRO A 48 -5.86 11.08 12.66
N GLN A 49 -5.97 11.69 13.83
CA GLN A 49 -6.34 11.05 15.11
C GLN A 49 -7.69 10.33 15.10
N GLU A 50 -8.61 10.71 14.20
CA GLU A 50 -9.91 10.03 14.05
C GLU A 50 -9.79 8.68 13.32
N PHE A 51 -8.64 8.46 12.66
CA PHE A 51 -8.32 7.26 11.88
C PHE A 51 -7.25 6.39 12.55
N GLU A 52 -6.66 6.85 13.66
CA GLU A 52 -5.77 6.05 14.48
C GLU A 52 -6.53 4.88 15.13
N LYS A 53 -6.10 3.65 14.85
CA LYS A 53 -6.66 2.47 15.53
C LYS A 53 -6.20 2.37 16.98
N ASP A 54 -5.01 2.89 17.28
CA ASP A 54 -4.41 2.91 18.61
C ASP A 54 -4.06 4.36 18.96
N LYS A 55 -4.69 4.90 20.02
CA LYS A 55 -4.54 6.29 20.47
C LYS A 55 -3.06 6.65 20.70
N GLY A 56 -2.44 7.33 19.74
CA GLY A 56 -1.04 7.76 19.77
C GLY A 56 -0.07 6.93 18.91
N GLY A 57 -0.58 6.11 17.98
CA GLY A 57 0.22 5.28 17.08
C GLY A 57 0.62 5.96 15.76
N TYR A 58 1.80 5.63 15.24
CA TYR A 58 2.21 6.01 13.89
C TYR A 58 1.33 5.32 12.84
N ILE A 59 0.73 6.10 11.93
CA ILE A 59 -0.13 5.56 10.88
C ILE A 59 0.73 5.18 9.67
N ASP A 60 1.07 3.90 9.55
CA ASP A 60 1.76 3.37 8.37
C ASP A 60 0.80 3.28 7.16
N LEU A 61 -0.39 2.70 7.38
CA LEU A 61 -1.42 2.45 6.37
C LEU A 61 -2.77 2.96 6.88
N ALA A 62 -3.37 3.88 6.13
CA ALA A 62 -4.71 4.41 6.37
C ALA A 62 -5.68 3.86 5.32
N CYS A 63 -6.49 2.88 5.70
CA CYS A 63 -7.64 2.44 4.90
C CYS A 63 -8.88 3.24 5.31
N LEU A 64 -9.40 4.07 4.40
CA LEU A 64 -10.53 4.95 4.70
C LEU A 64 -11.89 4.34 4.32
N ASP A 65 -11.88 3.20 3.62
CA ASP A 65 -13.10 2.45 3.30
C ASP A 65 -13.62 1.67 4.51
N GLN A 66 -14.91 1.35 4.53
CA GLN A 66 -15.56 0.60 5.62
C GLN A 66 -14.87 -0.74 5.94
N LYS A 67 -14.26 -1.37 4.93
CA LYS A 67 -13.48 -2.60 5.07
C LYS A 67 -12.10 -2.39 4.46
N CYS A 68 -11.08 -2.67 5.26
CA CYS A 68 -9.69 -2.68 4.82
C CYS A 68 -9.29 -4.13 4.56
N TYR A 69 -9.00 -4.45 3.31
CA TYR A 69 -8.42 -5.74 2.91
C TYR A 69 -6.93 -5.61 2.59
N TYR A 70 -6.35 -4.45 2.85
CA TYR A 70 -4.97 -4.17 2.53
C TYR A 70 -4.08 -4.29 3.76
N LYS A 71 -2.89 -4.84 3.56
CA LYS A 71 -1.83 -4.84 4.58
C LYS A 71 -0.50 -4.42 3.98
N LEU A 72 0.36 -3.85 4.82
CA LEU A 72 1.75 -3.59 4.48
C LEU A 72 2.64 -4.68 5.04
N GLU A 73 3.62 -5.09 4.25
CA GLU A 73 4.70 -5.97 4.65
C GLU A 73 6.03 -5.34 4.24
N VAL A 74 6.99 -5.22 5.15
CA VAL A 74 8.34 -4.79 4.82
C VAL A 74 9.17 -6.02 4.46
N VAL A 75 9.55 -6.13 3.19
CA VAL A 75 10.34 -7.26 2.70
C VAL A 75 11.81 -6.91 2.78
N LYS A 76 12.55 -7.66 3.60
CA LYS A 76 14.00 -7.55 3.72
C LYS A 76 14.66 -8.43 2.66
N THR A 77 15.58 -7.87 1.90
CA THR A 77 16.38 -8.67 0.95
C THR A 77 17.60 -9.28 1.66
N SER A 78 18.15 -10.34 1.06
CA SER A 78 19.39 -10.99 1.53
C SER A 78 20.62 -10.08 1.52
N VAL A 79 20.55 -8.96 0.79
CA VAL A 79 21.62 -7.95 0.69
C VAL A 79 21.51 -6.90 1.82
N GLY A 80 20.56 -7.07 2.75
CA GLY A 80 20.38 -6.25 3.94
C GLY A 80 19.28 -5.20 3.80
N SER A 81 19.02 -4.47 4.90
CA SER A 81 17.95 -3.46 5.00
C SER A 81 18.07 -2.27 4.02
N TRP A 82 19.21 -2.15 3.33
CA TRP A 82 19.48 -1.12 2.31
C TRP A 82 18.77 -1.35 0.98
N VAL A 83 18.20 -2.53 0.78
CA VAL A 83 17.40 -2.86 -0.42
C VAL A 83 16.02 -3.37 -0.01
N SER A 84 15.55 -3.03 1.20
CA SER A 84 14.21 -3.41 1.64
C SER A 84 13.15 -2.61 0.89
N TYR A 85 12.02 -3.23 0.60
CA TYR A 85 10.89 -2.57 -0.05
C TYR A 85 9.61 -2.78 0.76
N VAL A 86 8.60 -1.95 0.48
CA VAL A 86 7.28 -2.12 1.07
C VAL A 86 6.40 -2.87 0.07
N LYS A 87 5.74 -3.92 0.55
CA LYS A 87 4.77 -4.70 -0.20
C LYS A 87 3.38 -4.37 0.33
N LEU A 88 2.55 -3.73 -0.49
CA LEU A 88 1.14 -3.54 -0.21
C LEU A 88 0.38 -4.76 -0.75
N ILE A 89 -0.27 -5.53 0.12
CA ILE A 89 -0.95 -6.77 -0.24
C ILE A 89 -2.45 -6.55 -0.13
N ASP A 90 -3.17 -6.83 -1.21
CA ASP A 90 -4.62 -6.95 -1.21
C ASP A 90 -5.01 -8.39 -0.82
N GLU A 91 -5.48 -8.57 0.41
CA GLU A 91 -5.89 -9.87 0.94
C GLU A 91 -7.21 -10.38 0.33
N LYS A 92 -8.01 -9.52 -0.30
CA LYS A 92 -9.24 -9.92 -0.98
C LYS A 92 -8.92 -10.60 -2.32
N THR A 93 -8.02 -10.01 -3.10
CA THR A 93 -7.69 -10.48 -4.46
C THR A 93 -6.43 -11.36 -4.50
N GLY A 94 -5.60 -11.32 -3.45
CA GLY A 94 -4.28 -11.93 -3.42
C GLY A 94 -3.24 -11.17 -4.23
N LEU A 95 -3.59 -10.01 -4.81
CA LEU A 95 -2.64 -9.18 -5.54
C LEU A 95 -1.69 -8.47 -4.59
N SER A 96 -0.51 -8.11 -5.11
CA SER A 96 0.43 -7.33 -4.34
C SER A 96 1.09 -6.24 -5.17
N TYR A 97 1.51 -5.20 -4.48
CA TYR A 97 2.10 -4.01 -5.05
C TYR A 97 3.43 -3.73 -4.35
N TYR A 98 4.49 -3.77 -5.13
CA TYR A 98 5.83 -3.36 -4.73
C TYR A 98 5.91 -1.83 -4.73
N ILE A 99 6.35 -1.26 -3.63
CA ILE A 99 6.61 0.15 -3.45
C ILE A 99 8.09 0.32 -3.10
N ASP A 100 8.78 1.16 -3.88
CA ASP A 100 10.20 1.48 -3.69
C ASP A 100 10.46 2.00 -2.26
N GLN A 101 11.68 1.77 -1.75
CA GLN A 101 12.09 2.32 -0.46
C GLN A 101 12.13 3.85 -0.49
N GLY A 102 11.86 4.48 0.64
CA GLY A 102 11.96 5.94 0.78
C GLY A 102 10.73 6.69 0.29
N ILE A 103 9.63 5.99 -0.01
CA ILE A 103 8.33 6.63 -0.18
C ILE A 103 7.79 7.02 1.21
N PRO A 104 7.42 8.30 1.43
CA PRO A 104 6.93 8.75 2.71
C PRO A 104 5.56 8.15 3.06
N GLN A 105 5.36 7.91 4.35
CA GLN A 105 4.10 7.46 4.95
C GLN A 105 3.31 8.65 5.51
N PRO A 106 1.98 8.52 5.68
CA PRO A 106 1.15 7.32 5.54
C PRO A 106 0.85 6.90 4.09
N TYR A 107 0.67 5.59 3.88
CA TYR A 107 0.04 5.04 2.68
C TYR A 107 -1.48 5.13 2.84
N ILE A 108 -2.19 5.87 1.99
CA ILE A 108 -3.64 6.08 2.16
C ILE A 108 -4.40 5.33 1.06
N ILE A 109 -5.39 4.53 1.43
CA ILE A 109 -6.24 3.77 0.51
C ILE A 109 -7.69 4.19 0.66
N HIS A 110 -8.30 4.51 -0.47
CA HIS A 110 -9.74 4.78 -0.56
C HIS A 110 -10.25 4.49 -1.97
N SER A 111 -11.33 3.71 -2.07
CA SER A 111 -11.99 3.36 -3.34
C SER A 111 -11.02 2.80 -4.38
N GLU A 112 -10.27 1.76 -3.99
CA GLU A 112 -9.30 1.06 -4.85
C GLU A 112 -8.20 1.98 -5.41
N LYS A 113 -7.93 3.10 -4.73
CA LYS A 113 -6.84 4.02 -5.07
C LYS A 113 -5.86 4.14 -3.92
N LEU A 114 -4.58 4.21 -4.26
CA LEU A 114 -3.49 4.47 -3.33
C LEU A 114 -3.01 5.91 -3.51
N TYR A 115 -2.99 6.68 -2.42
CA TYR A 115 -2.49 8.05 -2.38
C TYR A 115 -1.16 8.07 -1.62
N LEU A 116 -0.12 8.51 -2.31
CA LEU A 116 1.24 8.64 -1.78
C LEU A 116 1.62 10.11 -1.71
N ILE A 117 2.07 10.55 -0.55
CA ILE A 117 2.60 11.91 -0.36
C ILE A 117 4.07 11.97 -0.79
N ASN A 118 4.52 13.16 -1.17
CA ASN A 118 5.92 13.40 -1.55
C ASN A 118 6.80 13.93 -0.41
N GLN A 119 6.24 14.16 0.78
CA GLN A 119 6.93 14.80 1.91
C GLN A 119 6.87 13.94 3.17
N PHE A 120 8.01 13.78 3.85
CA PHE A 120 8.09 13.12 5.15
C PHE A 120 7.53 13.97 6.27
N ASN A 121 7.07 13.33 7.36
CA ASN A 121 6.59 14.00 8.56
C ASN A 121 5.49 15.01 8.26
N VAL A 122 4.56 14.64 7.37
CA VAL A 122 3.52 15.54 6.85
C VAL A 122 2.70 16.20 7.97
N PHE A 123 2.40 15.46 9.04
CA PHE A 123 1.59 15.97 10.15
C PHE A 123 2.33 16.94 11.09
N THR A 124 3.65 17.06 10.99
CA THR A 124 4.45 17.94 11.87
C THR A 124 5.21 19.02 11.12
N THR A 125 5.44 18.84 9.81
CA THR A 125 6.26 19.76 9.00
C THR A 125 5.46 20.56 7.97
N VAL A 126 4.22 20.17 7.68
CA VAL A 126 3.37 20.86 6.71
C VAL A 126 2.35 21.70 7.46
N GLU A 127 2.51 23.02 7.37
CA GLU A 127 1.57 23.98 7.96
C GLU A 127 0.31 24.17 7.11
N ASP A 128 0.45 24.05 5.79
CA ASP A 128 -0.65 24.17 4.82
C ASP A 128 -0.63 22.98 3.85
N PHE A 129 -1.61 22.08 4.00
CA PHE A 129 -1.75 20.91 3.14
C PHE A 129 -2.06 21.24 1.68
N SER A 130 -2.47 22.47 1.34
CA SER A 130 -2.67 22.90 -0.05
C SER A 130 -1.39 22.79 -0.90
N THR A 131 -0.23 22.79 -0.23
CA THR A 131 1.11 22.70 -0.83
C THR A 131 1.55 21.25 -1.11
N LEU A 132 0.82 20.25 -0.60
CA LEU A 132 1.15 18.85 -0.79
C LEU A 132 1.00 18.42 -2.25
N GLU A 133 2.02 17.78 -2.80
CA GLU A 133 1.85 16.96 -4.00
C GLU A 133 1.55 15.52 -3.60
N ILE A 134 0.49 14.98 -4.18
CA ILE A 134 0.03 13.62 -3.88
C ILE A 134 -0.01 12.86 -5.19
N THR A 135 0.62 11.69 -5.23
CA THR A 135 0.50 10.79 -6.37
C THR A 135 -0.59 9.77 -6.08
N CYS A 136 -1.61 9.74 -6.92
CA CYS A 136 -2.72 8.80 -6.83
C CYS A 136 -2.53 7.70 -7.87
N TYR A 137 -2.52 6.45 -7.43
CA TYR A 137 -2.44 5.26 -8.28
C TYR A 137 -3.78 4.53 -8.27
N ASN A 138 -4.22 4.06 -9.44
CA ASN A 138 -5.37 3.15 -9.55
C ASN A 138 -4.89 1.72 -9.26
N LEU A 139 -5.35 1.13 -8.15
CA LEU A 139 -5.07 -0.28 -7.84
C LEU A 139 -5.94 -1.18 -8.71
N LYS A 140 -5.48 -2.41 -8.94
CA LYS A 140 -6.25 -3.43 -9.68
C LYS A 140 -7.17 -4.16 -8.70
N SER A 141 -8.38 -4.46 -9.15
CA SER A 141 -9.46 -5.11 -8.40
C SER A 141 -9.87 -6.44 -9.01
#